data_AF-A0A965VY24-F1
#
_entry.id   AF-A0A965VY24-F1
#
_cell.length_a   1.000
_cell.length_b   1.000
_cell.length_c   1.000
_cell.angle_alpha   90.00
_cell.angle_beta   90.00
_cell.angle_gamma   90.00
#
_symmetry.space_group_name_H-M   'P 1'
#
loop_
_entity.id
_entity.type
_entity.pdbx_description
1 polymer ?
#
loop_
_entity_poly.entity_id
_entity_poly.type
_entity_poly.pdbx_seq_one_letter_code
_entity_poly.pdbx_strand_id
1 'polypeptide(L)'
;MVLGQVYEKSAKLVEAEKYYLEAYNLNPASELINYKLGALYFNSGADAQRILNDLKPTEKEKIKKYEDLVKTQFTKAIPFLKKAFELNSDKAYKQRIYQAYIRIGDTENAIKFK
;
A
#
# COMPACT_ATOMS: atom_id res chain seq x y z
N MET A 1 22.48 8.74 -7.83
CA MET A 1 22.20 7.79 -6.74
C MET A 1 20.73 7.38 -6.64
N VAL A 2 19.75 8.25 -6.94
CA VAL A 2 18.31 7.96 -6.75
C VAL A 2 17.79 6.81 -7.63
N LEU A 3 18.23 6.69 -8.89
CA LEU A 3 17.66 5.71 -9.82
C LEU A 3 17.98 4.26 -9.43
N GLY A 4 19.23 3.97 -9.03
CA GLY A 4 19.64 2.61 -8.59
C GLY A 4 18.90 2.15 -7.34
N GLN A 5 18.76 3.02 -6.34
CA GLN A 5 18.00 2.72 -5.13
C GLN A 5 16.50 2.47 -5.40
N VAL A 6 15.90 3.20 -6.36
CA VAL A 6 14.52 2.96 -6.78
C VAL A 6 14.38 1.60 -7.46
N TYR A 7 15.28 1.22 -8.37
CA TYR A 7 15.25 -0.09 -9.02
C TYR A 7 15.43 -1.25 -8.03
N GLU A 8 16.41 -1.16 -7.13
CA GLU A 8 16.61 -2.18 -6.10
C GLU A 8 15.39 -2.33 -5.18
N LYS A 9 14.80 -1.20 -4.79
CA LYS A 9 13.59 -1.22 -3.97
C LYS A 9 12.42 -1.84 -4.72
N SER A 10 12.21 -1.48 -5.98
CA SER A 10 11.16 -2.08 -6.82
C SER A 10 11.36 -3.59 -7.00
N ALA A 11 12.59 -4.06 -7.24
CA ALA A 11 12.87 -5.49 -7.34
C ALA A 11 12.52 -6.24 -6.04
N LYS A 12 12.94 -5.69 -4.89
CA LYS A 12 12.62 -6.25 -3.56
C LYS A 12 11.11 -6.26 -3.27
N LEU A 13 10.37 -5.24 -3.72
CA LEU A 13 8.92 -5.20 -3.55
C LEU A 13 8.22 -6.30 -4.36
N VAL A 14 8.62 -6.51 -5.62
CA VAL A 14 8.06 -7.57 -6.48
C VAL A 14 8.32 -8.95 -5.89
N GLU A 15 9.55 -9.18 -5.41
CA GLU A 15 9.91 -10.44 -4.77
C GLU A 15 9.13 -10.67 -3.46
N ALA A 16 9.02 -9.64 -2.61
CA ALA A 16 8.22 -9.73 -1.38
C ALA A 16 6.73 -9.97 -1.65
N GLU A 17 6.16 -9.31 -2.67
CA GLU A 17 4.76 -9.52 -3.09
C GLU A 17 4.54 -10.98 -3.47
N LYS A 18 5.42 -11.55 -4.29
CA LYS A 18 5.35 -12.95 -4.71
C LYS A 18 5.34 -13.89 -3.50
N TYR A 19 6.33 -13.78 -2.60
CA TYR A 19 6.42 -14.66 -1.43
C TYR A 19 5.21 -14.55 -0.50
N TYR A 20 4.71 -13.33 -0.28
CA TYR A 20 3.53 -13.15 0.59
C TYR A 20 2.23 -13.63 -0.06
N LEU A 21 2.09 -13.53 -1.39
CA LEU A 21 0.95 -14.10 -2.11
C LEU A 21 0.99 -15.64 -2.10
N GLU A 22 2.18 -16.25 -2.25
CA GLU A 22 2.33 -17.70 -2.08
C GLU A 22 1.94 -18.13 -0.66
N ALA A 23 2.42 -17.43 0.36
CA ALA A 23 2.04 -17.69 1.75
C ALA A 23 0.52 -17.49 1.98
N TYR A 24 -0.07 -16.47 1.37
CA TYR A 24 -1.50 -16.19 1.44
C TYR A 24 -2.34 -17.34 0.84
N ASN A 25 -1.89 -17.91 -0.28
CA ASN A 25 -2.57 -19.05 -0.89
C ASN A 25 -2.53 -20.30 0.01
N LEU A 26 -1.51 -20.44 0.87
CA LEU A 26 -1.43 -21.53 1.84
C LEU A 26 -2.30 -21.27 3.08
N ASN A 27 -2.39 -20.03 3.55
CA ASN A 27 -3.23 -19.67 4.71
C ASN A 27 -3.80 -18.25 4.59
N PRO A 28 -4.96 -18.08 3.92
CA PRO A 28 -5.57 -16.78 3.73
C PRO A 28 -6.17 -16.19 5.01
N ALA A 29 -6.33 -17.00 6.06
CA ALA A 29 -6.83 -16.59 7.38
C ALA A 29 -5.70 -16.21 8.34
N SER A 30 -4.44 -16.17 7.89
CA SER A 30 -3.33 -15.69 8.72
C SER A 30 -3.37 -14.17 8.84
N GLU A 31 -3.57 -13.69 10.06
CA GLU A 31 -3.50 -12.27 10.40
C GLU A 31 -2.16 -11.66 9.95
N LEU A 32 -1.04 -12.30 10.29
CA LEU A 32 0.30 -11.87 9.93
C LEU A 32 0.49 -11.75 8.42
N ILE A 33 0.01 -12.70 7.62
CA ILE A 33 0.17 -12.66 6.15
C ILE A 33 -0.66 -11.52 5.56
N ASN A 34 -1.90 -11.37 6.01
CA ASN A 34 -2.74 -10.24 5.61
C ASN A 34 -2.12 -8.89 6.02
N TYR A 35 -1.56 -8.78 7.22
CA TYR A 35 -0.84 -7.60 7.65
C TYR A 35 0.38 -7.33 6.74
N LYS A 36 1.20 -8.35 6.44
CA LYS A 36 2.40 -8.20 5.59
C LYS A 36 2.05 -7.73 4.17
N LEU A 37 1.02 -8.30 3.53
CA LEU A 37 0.54 -7.84 2.23
C LEU A 37 -0.01 -6.42 2.31
N GLY A 38 -0.87 -6.14 3.29
CA GLY A 38 -1.43 -4.81 3.53
C GLY A 38 -0.35 -3.75 3.75
N ALA A 39 0.66 -4.06 4.56
CA ALA A 39 1.79 -3.18 4.84
C ALA A 39 2.71 -3.00 3.63
N LEU A 40 2.96 -4.06 2.84
CA LEU A 40 3.75 -3.99 1.62
C LEU A 40 3.13 -2.99 0.63
N TYR A 41 1.84 -3.16 0.33
CA TYR A 41 1.12 -2.27 -0.58
C TYR A 41 0.98 -0.86 -0.03
N PHE A 42 0.69 -0.71 1.27
CA PHE A 42 0.60 0.60 1.91
C PHE A 42 1.92 1.36 1.80
N ASN A 43 3.03 0.70 2.12
CA ASN A 43 4.36 1.31 2.04
C ASN A 43 4.72 1.68 0.59
N SER A 44 4.41 0.80 -0.38
CA SER A 44 4.60 1.11 -1.80
C SER A 44 3.79 2.33 -2.25
N GLY A 45 2.56 2.48 -1.76
CA GLY A 45 1.73 3.66 -2.04
C GLY A 45 2.28 4.92 -1.38
N ALA A 46 2.76 4.83 -0.14
CA ALA A 46 3.39 5.94 0.56
C ALA A 46 4.69 6.41 -0.12
N ASP A 47 5.50 5.47 -0.61
CA ASP A 47 6.70 5.78 -1.39
C ASP A 47 6.37 6.45 -2.72
N ALA A 48 5.34 5.95 -3.43
CA ALA A 48 4.86 6.56 -4.65
C ALA A 48 4.37 7.99 -4.40
N GLN A 49 3.64 8.23 -3.31
CA GLN A 49 3.17 9.56 -2.92
C GLN A 49 4.33 10.51 -2.62
N ARG A 50 5.37 10.02 -1.93
CA ARG A 50 6.57 10.82 -1.66
C ARG A 50 7.25 11.23 -2.95
N ILE A 51 7.43 10.29 -3.89
CA ILE A 51 8.02 10.60 -5.19
C ILE A 51 7.15 11.59 -5.96
N LEU A 52 5.82 11.40 -5.98
CA LEU A 52 4.87 12.30 -6.61
C LEU A 52 5.01 13.74 -6.10
N ASN A 53 5.13 13.92 -4.78
CA ASN A 53 5.29 15.24 -4.16
C ASN A 53 6.62 15.92 -4.52
N ASP A 54 7.65 15.14 -4.89
CA ASP A 54 8.98 15.63 -5.25
C ASP A 54 9.08 15.98 -6.76
N LEU A 55 8.08 15.63 -7.59
CA LEU A 55 8.10 15.87 -9.04
C LEU A 55 7.83 17.32 -9.41
N LYS A 56 8.48 17.79 -10.47
CA LYS A 56 8.20 19.12 -11.03
C LYS A 56 6.92 19.09 -11.87
N PRO A 57 6.14 20.18 -11.94
CA PRO A 57 4.93 20.27 -12.77
C PRO A 57 5.15 19.97 -14.26
N THR A 58 6.39 20.11 -14.75
CA THR A 58 6.77 19.77 -16.13
C THR A 58 6.86 18.26 -16.38
N GLU A 59 6.97 17.43 -15.34
CA GLU A 59 7.12 15.98 -15.42
C GLU A 59 5.77 15.25 -15.52
N LYS A 60 4.86 15.75 -16.37
CA LYS A 60 3.44 15.32 -16.45
C LYS A 60 3.24 13.81 -16.55
N GLU A 61 4.03 13.12 -17.36
CA GLU A 61 3.94 11.66 -17.51
C GLU A 61 4.29 10.91 -16.22
N LYS A 62 5.32 11.37 -15.50
CA LYS A 62 5.70 10.80 -14.22
C LYS A 62 4.64 11.09 -13.17
N ILE A 63 4.09 12.31 -13.14
CA ILE A 63 3.01 12.70 -12.24
C ILE A 63 1.85 11.70 -12.39
N LYS A 64 1.33 11.54 -13.62
CA LYS A 64 0.25 10.59 -13.90
C LYS A 64 0.60 9.17 -13.46
N LYS A 65 1.80 8.69 -13.80
CA LYS A 65 2.27 7.36 -13.40
C LYS A 65 2.25 7.16 -11.88
N TYR A 66 2.73 8.12 -11.11
CA TYR A 66 2.79 8.01 -9.66
C TYR A 66 1.44 8.26 -8.99
N GLU A 67 0.55 9.07 -9.57
CA GLU A 67 -0.86 9.17 -9.14
C GLU A 67 -1.57 7.82 -9.29
N ASP A 68 -1.44 7.18 -10.45
CA ASP A 68 -2.02 5.85 -10.70
C ASP A 68 -1.42 4.80 -9.75
N LEU A 69 -0.11 4.87 -9.48
CA LEU A 69 0.57 3.98 -8.54
C LEU A 69 0.09 4.20 -7.11
N VAL A 70 -0.03 5.45 -6.64
CA VAL A 70 -0.60 5.78 -5.32
C VAL A 70 -1.97 5.13 -5.18
N LYS A 71 -2.87 5.38 -6.13
CA LYS A 71 -4.23 4.86 -6.10
C LYS A 71 -4.24 3.32 -6.08
N THR A 72 -3.49 2.69 -6.99
CA THR A 72 -3.45 1.24 -7.11
C THR A 72 -2.94 0.56 -5.83
N GLN A 73 -1.87 1.09 -5.24
CA GLN A 73 -1.23 0.47 -4.08
C GLN A 73 -2.07 0.63 -2.82
N PHE A 74 -2.65 1.81 -2.57
CA PHE A 74 -3.56 1.96 -1.43
C PHE A 74 -4.84 1.15 -1.59
N THR A 75 -5.40 1.05 -2.81
CA THR A 75 -6.55 0.17 -3.08
C THR A 75 -6.22 -1.30 -2.81
N LYS A 76 -5.04 -1.79 -3.22
CA LYS A 76 -4.59 -3.16 -2.90
C LYS A 76 -4.38 -3.36 -1.40
N ALA A 77 -3.88 -2.36 -0.67
CA ALA A 77 -3.61 -2.48 0.76
C ALA A 77 -4.87 -2.71 1.61
N ILE A 78 -5.97 -2.02 1.26
CA ILE A 78 -7.21 -1.99 2.04
C ILE A 78 -7.78 -3.39 2.37
N PRO A 79 -8.04 -4.29 1.42
CA PRO A 79 -8.63 -5.60 1.73
C PRO A 79 -7.77 -6.43 2.68
N PHE A 80 -6.44 -6.42 2.51
CA PHE A 80 -5.54 -7.17 3.39
C PHE A 80 -5.45 -6.55 4.80
N LEU A 81 -5.38 -5.22 4.90
CA LEU A 81 -5.42 -4.54 6.20
C LEU A 81 -6.75 -4.76 6.93
N LYS A 82 -7.88 -4.72 6.20
CA LYS A 82 -9.20 -5.05 6.75
C LYS A 82 -9.25 -6.50 7.25
N LYS A 83 -8.70 -7.44 6.49
CA LYS A 83 -8.67 -8.84 6.90
C LYS A 83 -7.82 -9.05 8.15
N ALA A 84 -6.66 -8.39 8.23
CA ALA A 84 -5.85 -8.40 9.46
C ALA A 84 -6.62 -7.81 10.65
N PHE A 85 -7.33 -6.70 10.45
CA PHE A 85 -8.18 -6.09 11.48
C PHE A 85 -9.34 -6.98 11.93
N GLU A 86 -9.99 -7.70 11.01
CA GLU A 86 -11.04 -8.68 11.33
C GLU A 86 -10.53 -9.82 12.20
N LEU A 87 -9.29 -10.26 11.98
CA LEU A 87 -8.65 -11.35 12.71
C LEU A 87 -8.06 -10.90 14.05
N ASN A 88 -7.60 -9.65 14.11
CA ASN A 88 -7.08 -9.01 15.31
C ASN A 88 -7.41 -7.51 15.27
N SER A 89 -8.29 -7.06 16.16
CA SER A 89 -8.82 -5.70 16.23
C SER A 89 -7.81 -4.64 16.73
N ASP A 90 -6.56 -4.68 16.24
CA ASP A 90 -5.52 -3.73 16.59
C ASP A 90 -5.84 -2.32 16.03
N LYS A 91 -5.71 -1.31 16.89
CA LYS A 91 -5.89 0.10 16.53
C LYS A 91 -4.92 0.55 15.43
N ALA A 92 -3.72 -0.04 15.35
CA ALA A 92 -2.76 0.24 14.30
C ALA A 92 -3.30 -0.12 12.91
N TYR A 93 -4.06 -1.21 12.79
CA TYR A 93 -4.69 -1.58 11.52
C TYR A 93 -5.80 -0.62 11.16
N LYS A 94 -6.65 -0.27 12.13
CA LYS A 94 -7.69 0.75 11.96
C LYS A 94 -7.11 2.06 11.40
N GLN A 95 -6.02 2.54 11.99
CA GLN A 95 -5.34 3.76 11.54
C GLN A 95 -4.79 3.65 10.11
N ARG A 96 -4.18 2.52 9.74
CA ARG A 96 -3.66 2.31 8.37
C ARG A 96 -4.78 2.20 7.34
N ILE A 97 -5.90 1.55 7.67
CA ILE A 97 -7.09 1.48 6.81
C ILE A 97 -7.66 2.88 6.57
N TYR A 98 -7.81 3.68 7.65
CA TYR A 98 -8.21 5.07 7.55
C TYR A 98 -7.31 5.86 6.59
N GLN A 99 -5.99 5.80 6.79
CA GLN A 99 -5.04 6.50 5.94
C GLN A 99 -5.11 6.06 4.48
N ALA A 100 -5.23 4.75 4.22
CA ALA A 100 -5.34 4.22 2.86
C ALA A 100 -6.58 4.76 2.14
N TYR A 101 -7.74 4.79 2.81
CA TYR A 101 -8.96 5.38 2.27
C TYR A 101 -8.82 6.88 1.99
N ILE A 102 -8.22 7.64 2.91
CA ILE A 102 -7.95 9.08 2.69
C ILE A 102 -7.05 9.30 1.46
N ARG A 103 -6.02 8.47 1.26
CA ARG A 103 -5.08 8.61 0.13
C ARG A 103 -5.71 8.33 -1.24
N ILE A 104 -6.79 7.56 -1.29
CA ILE A 104 -7.54 7.31 -2.54
C ILE A 104 -8.77 8.22 -2.69
N GLY A 105 -8.98 9.16 -1.75
CA GLY A 105 -10.11 10.09 -1.77
C GLY A 105 -11.46 9.50 -1.31
N ASP A 106 -11.46 8.28 -0.77
CA ASP A 106 -12.67 7.60 -0.29
C ASP A 106 -12.94 7.97 1.18
N THR A 107 -13.40 9.21 1.38
CA THR A 107 -13.66 9.76 2.71
C THR A 107 -14.83 9.08 3.41
N GLU A 108 -15.81 8.56 2.66
CA GLU A 108 -16.97 7.84 3.18
C GLU A 108 -16.56 6.56 3.90
N ASN A 109 -15.68 5.76 3.30
CA ASN A 109 -15.17 4.58 3.99
C ASN A 109 -14.10 4.94 5.02
N ALA A 110 -13.31 5.99 4.81
CA ALA A 110 -12.32 6.43 5.79
C ALA A 110 -12.95 6.68 7.17
N ILE A 111 -14.05 7.44 7.27
CA ILE A 111 -14.63 7.82 8.57
C ILE A 111 -15.06 6.62 9.43
N LYS A 112 -15.35 5.46 8.83
CA LYS A 112 -15.66 4.22 9.54
C LYS A 112 -14.47 3.69 10.36
N PHE A 113 -13.26 4.10 9.97
CA PHE A 113 -11.99 3.69 10.58
C PHE A 113 -11.25 4.87 11.27
N LYS A 114 -11.90 6.01 11.48
CA LYS A 114 -11.33 7.17 12.20
C LYS A 114 -10.99 6.86 13.66
#